data_AF-A0AAE1A6L9-F1
#
_entry.id   AF-A0AAE1A6L9-F1
#
_cell.length_a   1.000
_cell.length_b   1.000
_cell.length_c   1.000
_cell.angle_alpha   90.00
_cell.angle_beta   90.00
_cell.angle_gamma   90.00
#
_symmetry.space_group_name_H-M   'P 1'
#
loop_
_entity.id
_entity.type
_entity.pdbx_description
1 polymer ?
#
loop_
_entity_poly.entity_id
_entity_poly.type
_entity_poly.pdbx_seq_one_letter_code
_entity_poly.pdbx_strand_id
1 'polypeptide(L)'
;MADDELEAIRAKRLAELQQHQGGDGAAKAQAQAQQKAKEAEMRNVILGQALDQGARTRLNTIAVAKPEKAKMVENLILQMATSGQLHGQKV
;
A
#
# COMPACT_ATOMS: atom_id res chain seq x y z
N MET A 1 -29.62 -21.18 9.01
CA MET A 1 -28.28 -21.53 8.50
C MET A 1 -27.66 -20.37 7.72
N ALA A 2 -28.22 -19.92 6.58
CA ALA A 2 -27.72 -18.71 5.89
C ALA A 2 -27.99 -17.42 6.70
N ASP A 3 -29.11 -17.35 7.41
CA ASP A 3 -29.45 -16.22 8.30
C ASP A 3 -28.53 -16.11 9.52
N ASP A 4 -28.13 -17.24 10.14
CA ASP A 4 -27.21 -17.26 11.28
C ASP A 4 -25.82 -16.71 10.92
N GLU A 5 -25.30 -17.03 9.73
CA GLU A 5 -24.04 -16.46 9.23
C GLU A 5 -24.17 -14.95 8.96
N LEU A 6 -25.33 -14.51 8.43
CA LEU A 6 -25.58 -13.09 8.16
C LEU A 6 -25.68 -12.27 9.47
N GLU A 7 -26.29 -12.84 10.50
CA GLU A 7 -26.39 -12.24 11.83
C GLU A 7 -25.04 -12.22 12.54
N ALA A 8 -24.24 -13.29 12.41
CA ALA A 8 -22.88 -13.32 12.92
C ALA A 8 -21.98 -12.24 12.26
N ILE A 9 -22.13 -12.03 10.94
CA ILE A 9 -21.43 -10.96 10.22
C ILE A 9 -21.89 -9.58 10.71
N ARG A 10 -23.20 -9.38 10.91
CA ARG A 10 -23.76 -8.11 11.41
C ARG A 10 -23.29 -7.81 12.83
N ALA A 11 -23.29 -8.80 13.72
CA ALA A 11 -22.81 -8.68 15.09
C ALA A 11 -21.31 -8.35 15.14
N LYS A 12 -20.50 -9.02 14.30
CA LYS A 12 -19.06 -8.75 14.19
C LYS A 12 -18.79 -7.34 13.66
N ARG A 13 -19.54 -6.90 12.64
CA ARG A 13 -19.44 -5.52 12.09
C ARG A 13 -19.83 -4.47 13.13
N LEU A 14 -20.85 -4.75 13.93
CA LEU A 14 -21.32 -3.86 15.00
C LEU A 14 -20.28 -3.76 16.13
N ALA A 15 -19.67 -4.88 16.51
CA ALA A 15 -18.59 -4.93 17.49
C ALA A 15 -17.35 -4.16 17.00
N GLU A 16 -16.95 -4.32 15.74
CA GLU A 16 -15.86 -3.54 15.13
C GLU A 16 -16.20 -2.03 15.07
N LEU A 17 -17.46 -1.68 14.84
CA LEU A 17 -17.91 -0.28 14.81
C LEU A 17 -17.92 0.34 16.22
N GLN A 18 -18.35 -0.42 17.23
CA GLN A 18 -18.41 0.00 18.62
C GLN A 18 -17.00 0.14 19.23
N GLN A 19 -16.10 -0.80 18.91
CA GLN A 19 -14.68 -0.74 19.25
C GLN A 19 -13.98 0.44 18.55
N HIS A 20 -14.45 0.83 17.36
CA HIS A 20 -13.98 2.02 16.67
C HIS A 20 -14.54 3.34 17.22
N GLN A 21 -15.59 3.31 18.03
CA GLN A 21 -16.32 4.50 18.50
C GLN A 21 -16.12 4.78 19.99
N GLY A 22 -15.69 3.79 20.79
CA GLY A 22 -15.38 3.96 22.22
C GLY A 22 -13.93 3.60 22.56
N GLY A 23 -13.06 4.61 22.71
CA GLY A 23 -11.88 4.50 23.58
C GLY A 23 -10.47 4.54 22.97
N ASP A 24 -10.27 4.48 21.65
CA ASP A 24 -8.94 4.18 21.09
C ASP A 24 -8.41 5.20 20.06
N GLY A 25 -8.59 6.50 20.31
CA GLY A 25 -8.06 7.54 19.41
C GLY A 25 -6.54 7.45 19.17
N ALA A 26 -5.77 7.07 20.18
CA ALA A 26 -4.30 6.94 20.09
C ALA A 26 -3.86 5.58 19.51
N ALA A 27 -4.48 4.47 19.92
CA ALA A 27 -4.13 3.14 19.42
C ALA A 27 -4.58 2.92 17.97
N LYS A 28 -5.71 3.51 17.56
CA LYS A 28 -6.18 3.50 16.17
C LYS A 28 -5.32 4.37 15.25
N ALA A 29 -4.83 5.51 15.74
CA ALA A 29 -3.85 6.32 15.01
C ALA A 29 -2.52 5.58 14.85
N GLN A 30 -2.06 4.87 15.88
CA GLN A 30 -0.85 4.04 15.82
C GLN A 30 -1.04 2.82 14.91
N ALA A 31 -2.19 2.14 14.97
CA ALA A 31 -2.53 1.04 14.07
C ALA A 31 -2.62 1.51 12.61
N GLN A 32 -3.24 2.66 12.34
CA GLN A 32 -3.35 3.22 11.00
C GLN A 32 -1.99 3.72 10.47
N ALA A 33 -1.14 4.29 11.32
CA ALA A 33 0.24 4.64 10.98
C ALA A 33 1.08 3.40 10.71
N GLN A 34 0.91 2.33 11.49
CA GLN A 34 1.61 1.07 11.30
C GLN A 34 1.15 0.33 10.05
N GLN A 35 -0.13 0.43 9.70
CA GLN A 35 -0.69 -0.12 8.47
C GLN A 35 -0.16 0.63 7.24
N LYS A 36 -0.15 1.98 7.28
CA LYS A 36 0.51 2.79 6.26
C LYS A 36 2.01 2.52 6.17
N ALA A 37 2.69 2.30 7.29
CA ALA A 37 4.11 1.97 7.31
C ALA A 37 4.36 0.60 6.67
N LYS A 38 3.54 -0.41 6.97
CA LYS A 38 3.61 -1.74 6.34
C LYS A 38 3.32 -1.67 4.84
N GLU A 39 2.32 -0.89 4.42
CA GLU A 39 2.03 -0.66 3.00
C GLU A 39 3.19 0.06 2.32
N ALA A 40 3.77 1.08 2.97
CA ALA A 40 4.91 1.81 2.45
C ALA A 40 6.17 0.92 2.38
N GLU A 41 6.40 0.06 3.37
CA GLU A 41 7.50 -0.89 3.40
C GLU A 41 7.33 -1.97 2.33
N MET A 42 6.13 -2.55 2.19
CA MET A 42 5.81 -3.50 1.13
C MET A 42 5.99 -2.86 -0.25
N ARG A 43 5.53 -1.62 -0.43
CA ARG A 43 5.79 -0.83 -1.64
C ARG A 43 7.28 -0.58 -1.84
N ASN A 44 8.05 -0.27 -0.79
CA ASN A 44 9.49 -0.03 -0.89
C ASN A 44 10.25 -1.32 -1.24
N VAL A 45 9.84 -2.47 -0.71
CA VAL A 45 10.41 -3.78 -1.02
C VAL A 45 10.09 -4.15 -2.46
N ILE A 46 8.84 -3.98 -2.90
CA ILE A 46 8.44 -4.22 -4.28
C ILE A 46 9.19 -3.28 -5.23
N LEU A 47 9.28 -1.99 -4.90
CA LEU A 47 10.07 -1.03 -5.67
C LEU A 47 11.56 -1.35 -5.63
N GLY A 48 12.11 -1.85 -4.52
CA GLY A 48 13.51 -2.26 -4.42
C GLY A 48 13.83 -3.54 -5.18
N GLN A 49 12.85 -4.43 -5.35
CA GLN A 49 12.96 -5.60 -6.22
C GLN A 49 12.76 -5.25 -7.70
N ALA A 50 11.93 -4.24 -7.99
CA ALA A 50 11.54 -3.85 -9.35
C ALA A 50 12.41 -2.75 -9.97
N LEU A 51 12.99 -1.89 -9.14
CA LEU A 51 13.88 -0.79 -9.53
C LEU A 51 15.26 -1.03 -8.95
N ASP A 52 16.24 -1.18 -9.82
CA ASP A 52 17.65 -1.12 -9.44
C ASP A 52 18.01 0.27 -8.87
N GLN A 53 19.08 0.35 -8.07
CA GLN A 53 19.57 1.63 -7.49
C GLN A 53 19.79 2.72 -8.56
N GLY A 54 20.21 2.33 -9.77
CA GLY A 54 20.34 3.27 -10.90
C GLY A 54 18.98 3.84 -11.36
N ALA A 55 17.92 3.04 -11.33
CA ALA A 55 16.59 3.44 -11.76
C ALA A 55 15.93 4.39 -10.74
N ARG A 56 16.11 4.18 -9.43
CA ARG A 56 15.68 5.14 -8.39
C ARG A 56 16.37 6.49 -8.56
N THR A 57 17.67 6.48 -8.81
CA THR A 57 18.46 7.70 -9.00
C THR A 57 17.98 8.47 -10.23
N ARG A 58 17.76 7.78 -11.36
CA ARG A 58 17.20 8.40 -12.57
C ARG A 58 15.80 8.97 -12.35
N LEU A 59 14.93 8.26 -11.64
CA LEU A 59 13.58 8.72 -11.35
C LEU A 59 13.60 9.97 -10.46
N ASN A 60 14.50 10.03 -9.47
CA ASN A 60 14.70 11.21 -8.62
C ASN A 60 15.19 12.42 -9.44
N THR A 61 16.19 12.24 -10.31
CA THR A 61 16.67 13.31 -11.20
C THR A 61 15.57 13.80 -12.15
N ILE A 62 14.76 12.89 -12.70
CA ILE A 62 13.61 13.25 -13.54
C ILE A 62 12.52 13.94 -12.72
N ALA A 63 12.30 13.58 -11.46
CA ALA A 63 11.33 14.24 -10.59
C ALA A 63 11.72 15.69 -10.31
N VAL A 64 13.01 15.95 -10.10
CA VAL A 64 13.54 17.32 -9.92
C VAL A 64 13.44 18.13 -11.22
N ALA A 65 13.77 17.53 -12.36
CA ALA A 65 13.75 18.24 -13.65
C ALA A 65 12.33 18.42 -14.23
N LYS A 66 11.49 17.40 -14.13
CA LYS A 66 10.13 17.29 -14.71
C LYS A 66 9.24 16.36 -13.87
N PRO A 67 8.58 16.89 -12.83
CA PRO A 67 7.77 16.08 -11.91
C PRO A 67 6.58 15.38 -12.60
N GLU A 68 6.02 15.96 -13.67
CA GLU A 68 4.93 15.33 -14.42
C GLU A 68 5.34 14.01 -15.08
N LYS A 69 6.55 13.97 -15.65
CA LYS A 69 7.06 12.74 -16.27
C LYS A 69 7.46 11.71 -15.21
N ALA A 70 8.01 12.15 -14.08
CA ALA A 70 8.31 11.25 -12.98
C ALA A 70 7.06 10.55 -12.45
N LYS A 71 5.95 11.29 -12.25
CA LYS A 71 4.67 10.71 -11.82
C LYS A 71 4.11 9.67 -12.79
N MET A 72 4.20 9.92 -14.10
CA MET A 72 3.77 8.93 -15.11
C MET A 72 4.61 7.65 -15.04
N VAL A 73 5.93 7.78 -14.89
CA VAL A 73 6.84 6.64 -14.76
C VAL A 73 6.60 5.89 -13.44
N GLU A 74 6.40 6.59 -12.33
CA GLU A 74 6.03 5.99 -11.04
C GLU A 74 4.73 5.18 -11.13
N ASN A 75 3.70 5.74 -11.77
CA ASN A 75 2.41 5.08 -11.89
C ASN A 75 2.47 3.85 -12.79
N LEU A 76 3.24 3.93 -13.88
CA LEU A 76 3.49 2.80 -14.77
C LEU A 76 4.26 1.68 -14.04
N ILE A 77 5.28 2.03 -13.24
CA ILE A 77 6.06 1.07 -12.48
C ILE A 77 5.21 0.44 -11.37
N LEU A 78 4.39 1.20 -10.66
CA LEU A 78 3.41 0.65 -9.71
C LEU A 78 2.49 -0.37 -10.37
N GLN A 79 1.98 -0.06 -11.55
CA GLN A 79 1.09 -0.96 -12.30
C GLN A 79 1.81 -2.25 -12.72
N MET A 80 3.04 -2.14 -13.24
CA MET A 80 3.85 -3.30 -13.64
C MET A 80 4.32 -4.14 -12.44
N ALA A 81 4.55 -3.51 -11.28
CA ALA A 81 4.94 -4.20 -10.06
C ALA A 81 3.77 -4.99 -9.47
N THR A 82 2.57 -4.40 -9.50
CA THR A 82 1.33 -5.03 -9.02
C THR A 82 0.89 -6.16 -9.94
N SER A 83 1.14 -6.05 -11.26
CA SER A 83 0.87 -7.13 -12.22
C SER A 83 1.91 -8.25 -12.20
N GLY A 84 2.97 -8.14 -11.39
CA GLY A 84 4.06 -9.11 -11.32
C GLY A 84 4.97 -9.12 -12.57
N GLN A 85 4.81 -8.18 -13.50
CA GLN A 85 5.63 -8.09 -14.72
C GLN A 85 7.07 -7.63 -14.45
N LEU A 86 7.36 -7.01 -13.30
CA LEU A 86 8.70 -6.53 -12.96
C LEU A 86 9.63 -7.62 -12.41
N HIS A 87 9.09 -8.76 -11.94
CA HIS A 87 9.90 -9.90 -11.49
C HIS A 87 10.57 -10.69 -12.64
N GLY A 88 10.31 -10.32 -13.90
CA GLY A 88 10.80 -11.02 -15.08
C GLY A 88 12.12 -10.51 -15.66
N GLN A 89 12.60 -9.32 -15.28
CA GLN A 89 13.80 -8.73 -15.89
C GLN A 89 14.97 -8.69 -14.91
N LYS A 90 15.47 -9.86 -14.52
CA LYS A 90 16.90 -10.03 -14.25
C LYS A 90 17.63 -10.06 -15.59
N VAL A 91 18.24 -8.95 -15.98
CA VAL A 91 19.40 -8.91 -16.88
C VAL A 91 20.43 -8.01 -16.22
#